data_AF-A0AAV9LLC9-F1
#
_entry.id   AF-A0AAV9LLC9-F1
#
_cell.length_a   1.000
_cell.length_b   1.000
_cell.length_c   1.000
_cell.angle_alpha   90.00
_cell.angle_beta   90.00
_cell.angle_gamma   90.00
#
_symmetry.space_group_name_H-M   'P 1'
#
loop_
_entity.id
_entity.type
_entity.pdbx_description
1 polymer ?
#
loop_
_entity_poly.entity_id
_entity_poly.type
_entity_poly.pdbx_seq_one_letter_code
_entity_poly.pdbx_strand_id
1 'polypeptide(L)'
;MLKNGNFLYDDLITECMSLMERLDITGLEHVFREQNKVVDKLAKEGAKAVDVGQPIFFEASPPCVRKELDADAIGKTYNRVEKLPLWHYPGSGCDPNY
;
A
#
# COMPACT_ATOMS: atom_id res chain seq x y z
N MET A 1 -2.84 15.52 15.74
CA MET A 1 -2.94 14.46 16.77
C MET A 1 -4.14 13.57 16.48
N LEU A 2 -3.93 12.25 16.42
CA LEU A 2 -5.02 11.28 16.38
C LEU A 2 -5.93 11.51 17.59
N LYS A 3 -7.25 11.58 17.37
CA LYS A 3 -8.22 11.92 18.43
C LYS A 3 -8.32 10.85 19.51
N ASN A 4 -7.95 9.61 19.19
CA ASN A 4 -7.73 8.52 20.12
C ASN A 4 -6.25 8.11 19.99
N GLY A 5 -5.43 8.44 20.99
CA GLY A 5 -3.99 8.14 20.97
C GLY A 5 -3.73 6.65 20.79
N ASN A 6 -2.66 6.31 20.08
CA ASN A 6 -2.19 4.94 19.94
C ASN A 6 -0.78 4.88 20.50
N PHE A 7 -0.68 4.70 21.83
CA PHE A 7 0.57 4.75 22.58
C PHE A 7 1.69 3.86 22.01
N LEU A 8 1.35 2.83 21.23
CA LEU A 8 2.33 1.95 20.58
C LEU A 8 3.04 2.58 19.37
N TYR A 9 2.41 3.54 18.70
CA TYR A 9 2.93 4.13 17.46
C TYR A 9 3.06 5.66 17.53
N ASP A 10 2.69 6.29 18.64
CA ASP A 10 2.73 7.75 18.78
C ASP A 10 4.12 8.33 18.49
N ASP A 11 5.19 7.66 18.93
CA ASP A 11 6.58 8.06 18.64
C ASP A 11 6.87 8.02 17.13
N LEU A 12 6.54 6.91 16.48
CA LEU A 12 6.72 6.71 15.04
C LEU A 12 5.93 7.75 14.23
N ILE A 13 4.67 7.98 14.61
CA ILE A 13 3.80 8.96 13.95
C ILE A 13 4.38 10.37 14.10
N THR A 14 4.87 10.72 15.29
CA THR A 14 5.47 12.03 15.57
C THR A 14 6.73 12.26 14.74
N GLU A 15 7.61 11.26 14.66
CA GLU A 15 8.82 11.33 13.85
C GLU A 15 8.49 11.48 12.36
N CYS A 16 7.57 10.66 11.84
CA CYS A 16 7.11 10.75 10.45
C CYS A 16 6.51 12.13 10.13
N MET A 17 5.68 12.69 11.02
CA MET A 17 5.11 14.04 10.82
C MET A 17 6.19 15.12 10.76
N SER A 18 7.18 15.07 11.68
CA SER A 18 8.29 16.02 11.67
C SER A 18 9.14 15.92 10.39
N LEU A 19 9.37 14.71 9.88
CA LEU A 19 10.06 14.52 8.60
C LEU A 19 9.25 15.06 7.42
N MET A 20 7.93 14.85 7.39
CA MET A 20 7.06 15.42 6.36
C MET A 20 7.11 16.95 6.34
N GLU A 21 7.07 17.59 7.51
CA GLU A 21 7.20 19.06 7.65
C GLU A 21 8.55 19.54 7.13
N ARG A 22 9.65 18.86 7.47
CA ARG A 22 11.01 19.22 7.04
C ARG A 22 11.22 19.03 5.53
N LEU A 23 10.48 18.12 4.91
CA LEU A 23 10.56 17.83 3.47
C LEU A 23 9.51 18.61 2.65
N ASP A 24 8.75 19.51 3.29
CA ASP A 24 7.67 20.28 2.67
C ASP A 24 6.63 19.39 1.94
N ILE A 25 6.34 18.22 2.53
CA ILE A 25 5.31 17.31 1.99
C ILE A 25 3.94 17.83 2.40
N THR A 26 3.19 18.33 1.41
CA THR A 26 1.91 19.03 1.63
C THR A 26 0.71 18.12 1.85
N GLY A 27 0.83 16.81 1.63
CA GLY A 27 -0.31 15.90 1.77
C GLY A 27 0.06 14.42 1.78
N LEU A 28 -0.70 13.66 2.57
CA LEU A 28 -0.71 12.20 2.54
C LEU A 28 -1.97 11.75 1.80
N GLU A 29 -1.80 11.10 0.66
CA GLU A 29 -2.91 10.56 -0.12
C GLU A 29 -3.04 9.05 0.10
N HIS A 30 -4.29 8.60 0.26
CA HIS A 30 -4.57 7.17 0.28
C HIS A 30 -4.58 6.64 -1.15
N VAL A 31 -3.64 5.74 -1.47
CA VAL A 31 -3.59 5.02 -2.75
C VAL A 31 -4.03 3.58 -2.58
N PHE A 32 -4.66 3.02 -3.63
CA PHE A 32 -5.04 1.61 -3.62
C PHE A 32 -3.80 0.72 -3.66
N ARG A 33 -3.89 -0.47 -3.04
CA ARG A 33 -2.78 -1.43 -3.02
C ARG A 33 -2.30 -1.77 -4.42
N GLU A 34 -3.21 -1.87 -5.38
CA GLU A 34 -2.91 -2.20 -6.77
C GLU A 34 -2.03 -1.15 -7.45
N GLN A 35 -2.12 0.11 -7.00
CA GLN A 35 -1.30 1.23 -7.47
C GLN A 35 0.03 1.34 -6.71
N ASN A 36 0.17 0.67 -5.57
CA ASN A 36 1.38 0.74 -4.72
C ASN A 36 2.26 -0.52 -4.82
N LYS A 37 2.26 -1.18 -5.99
CA LYS A 37 2.89 -2.50 -6.18
C LYS A 37 4.41 -2.48 -6.12
N VAL A 38 5.05 -1.39 -6.59
CA VAL A 38 6.51 -1.23 -6.49
C VAL A 38 6.93 -1.27 -5.02
N VAL A 39 6.25 -0.50 -4.15
CA VAL A 39 6.53 -0.46 -2.72
C VAL A 39 6.21 -1.80 -2.04
N ASP A 40 5.06 -2.42 -2.34
CA ASP A 40 4.70 -3.75 -1.79
C ASP A 40 5.76 -4.81 -2.12
N LYS A 41 6.32 -4.78 -3.33
CA LYS A 41 7.41 -5.69 -3.72
C LYS A 41 8.73 -5.37 -3.02
N LEU A 42 9.15 -4.11 -3.01
CA LEU A 42 10.37 -3.71 -2.30
C LEU A 42 10.31 -4.07 -0.82
N ALA A 43 9.17 -3.85 -0.17
CA ALA A 43 8.95 -4.23 1.23
C ALA A 43 9.07 -5.74 1.44
N LYS A 44 8.51 -6.56 0.54
CA LYS A 44 8.61 -8.02 0.61
C LYS A 44 10.03 -8.55 0.39
N GLU A 45 10.78 -7.94 -0.52
CA GLU A 45 12.19 -8.32 -0.71
C GLU A 45 13.06 -7.85 0.47
N GLY A 46 12.83 -6.64 0.97
CA GLY A 46 13.51 -6.11 2.16
C GLY A 46 13.23 -6.94 3.41
N ALA A 47 12.00 -7.45 3.59
CA ALA A 47 11.65 -8.32 4.71
C ALA A 47 12.39 -9.67 4.71
N LYS A 48 12.94 -10.09 3.56
CA LYS A 48 13.78 -11.30 3.45
C LYS A 48 15.27 -11.00 3.70
N ALA A 49 15.66 -9.73 3.73
CA ALA A 49 17.06 -9.35 3.90
C ALA A 49 17.54 -9.70 5.32
N VAL A 50 18.74 -10.26 5.40
CA VAL A 50 19.39 -10.63 6.67
C VAL A 50 20.03 -9.41 7.33
N ASP A 51 20.47 -8.44 6.53
CA ASP A 51 21.12 -7.22 7.00
C ASP A 51 20.08 -6.12 7.26
N VAL A 52 19.57 -6.09 8.49
CA VAL A 52 18.70 -5.03 8.97
C VAL A 52 19.57 -3.94 9.61
N GLY A 53 19.60 -2.74 9.04
CA GLY A 53 20.24 -1.57 9.66
C GLY A 53 21.10 -0.71 8.74
N GLN A 54 21.39 -1.15 7.52
CA GLN A 54 22.03 -0.31 6.51
C GLN A 54 21.12 -0.12 5.29
N PRO A 55 20.80 1.13 4.91
CA PRO A 55 20.04 1.38 3.70
C PRO A 55 20.87 0.98 2.48
N ILE A 56 20.28 0.17 1.61
CA ILE A 56 20.88 -0.20 0.32
C ILE A 56 20.39 0.80 -0.72
N PHE A 57 21.32 1.52 -1.32
CA PHE A 57 21.04 2.41 -2.46
C PHE A 57 21.34 1.66 -3.75
N PHE A 58 20.39 1.68 -4.68
CA PHE A 58 20.56 1.09 -6.00
C PHE A 58 20.86 2.19 -7.02
N GLU A 59 21.90 2.04 -7.82
CA GLU A 59 22.23 2.97 -8.92
C GLU A 59 21.20 2.91 -10.07
N ALA A 60 20.45 1.81 -10.16
CA ALA A 60 19.38 1.59 -11.12
C ALA A 60 18.21 0.84 -10.46
N SER A 61 17.04 0.83 -11.10
CA SER A 61 15.89 0.09 -10.59
C SER A 61 16.23 -1.38 -10.32
N PRO A 62 15.94 -1.90 -9.11
CA PRO A 62 16.13 -3.32 -8.82
C PRO A 62 15.33 -4.21 -9.78
N PRO A 63 15.89 -5.34 -10.23
CA PRO A 63 15.18 -6.25 -11.15
C PRO A 63 13.86 -6.77 -10.60
N CYS A 64 13.73 -6.91 -9.28
CA CYS A 64 12.54 -7.46 -8.62
C CYS A 64 11.26 -6.62 -8.83
N VAL A 65 11.42 -5.31 -9.07
CA VAL A 65 10.30 -4.36 -9.23
C VAL A 65 10.18 -3.78 -10.63
N ARG A 66 11.08 -4.15 -11.55
CA ARG A 66 11.15 -3.55 -12.88
C ARG A 66 9.83 -3.63 -13.65
N LYS A 67 9.13 -4.77 -13.56
CA LYS A 67 7.84 -4.98 -14.22
C LYS A 67 6.77 -3.99 -13.74
N GLU A 68 6.71 -3.75 -12.44
CA GLU A 68 5.74 -2.85 -11.81
C GLU A 68 6.11 -1.40 -12.09
N LEU A 69 7.40 -1.07 -12.04
CA LEU A 69 7.90 0.26 -12.37
C LEU A 69 7.62 0.62 -13.83
N ASP A 70 7.87 -0.29 -14.76
CA ASP A 70 7.55 -0.11 -16.18
C ASP A 70 6.03 0.08 -16.39
N ALA A 71 5.21 -0.63 -15.63
CA ALA A 71 3.75 -0.50 -15.68
C ALA A 71 3.26 0.85 -15.14
N ASP A 72 3.88 1.36 -14.08
CA ASP A 72 3.56 2.68 -13.52
C ASP A 72 4.01 3.80 -14.47
N ALA A 73 5.18 3.66 -15.11
CA ALA A 73 5.70 4.63 -16.08
C ALA A 73 4.80 4.82 -17.31
N ILE A 74 4.10 3.77 -17.75
CA ILE A 74 3.14 3.84 -18.86
C ILE A 74 1.71 4.23 -18.40
N GLY A 75 1.51 4.52 -17.11
CA GLY A 75 0.21 4.92 -16.56
C GLY A 75 -0.82 3.78 -16.54
N LYS A 76 -0.40 2.54 -16.28
CA LYS A 76 -1.29 1.38 -16.30
C LYS A 76 -2.42 1.51 -15.28
N THR A 77 -3.64 1.35 -15.75
CA THR A 77 -4.83 1.26 -14.89
C THR A 77 -5.00 -0.16 -14.35
N TYR A 78 -5.43 -0.26 -13.10
CA TYR A 78 -5.71 -1.53 -12.44
C TYR A 78 -7.21 -1.64 -12.17
N ASN A 79 -7.83 -2.72 -12.64
CA ASN A 79 -9.20 -3.02 -12.26
C ASN A 79 -9.23 -3.44 -10.80
N ARG A 80 -10.07 -2.77 -10.00
CA ARG A 80 -10.37 -3.22 -8.66
C ARG A 80 -11.23 -4.48 -8.76
N VAL A 81 -10.72 -5.60 -8.25
CA VAL A 81 -11.57 -6.78 -8.02
C VAL A 81 -12.11 -6.64 -6.61
N GLU A 82 -13.30 -6.05 -6.48
CA GLU A 82 -14.03 -6.10 -5.23
C GLU A 82 -14.41 -7.56 -4.98
N LYS A 83 -13.72 -8.20 -4.02
CA LYS A 83 -14.26 -9.42 -3.44
C LYS A 83 -15.52 -9.00 -2.69
N LEU A 84 -16.67 -9.12 -3.36
CA LEU A 84 -17.96 -9.00 -2.70
C LEU A 84 -17.94 -9.94 -1.48
N PRO A 85 -18.35 -9.47 -0.30
CA PRO A 85 -18.51 -10.36 0.85
C PRO A 85 -19.48 -11.48 0.46
N LEU A 86 -19.21 -12.69 0.95
CA LEU A 86 -19.99 -13.91 0.65
C LEU A 86 -21.51 -13.79 0.91
N TRP A 87 -21.96 -12.73 1.59
CA TRP A 87 -23.36 -12.41 1.85
C TRP A 87 -24.09 -11.70 0.70
N HIS A 88 -23.41 -11.37 -0.40
CA HIS A 88 -23.99 -10.69 -1.57
C HIS A 88 -24.35 -11.64 -2.74
N TYR A 89 -24.68 -12.91 -2.45
CA TYR A 89 -25.35 -13.75 -3.46
C TYR A 89 -26.83 -13.34 -3.56
N PRO A 90 -27.31 -12.80 -4.71
CA PRO A 90 -28.74 -12.69 -4.95
C PRO A 90 -29.25 -14.07 -5.37
N GLY A 91 -29.39 -14.94 -4.37
CA GLY A 91 -29.89 -16.31 -4.48
C GLY A 91 -31.15 -16.52 -3.65
N SER A 92 -32.03 -15.53 -3.62
CA SER A 92 -33.42 -15.71 -3.18
C SER A 92 -34.33 -15.20 -4.29
N GLY A 93 -34.35 -15.95 -5.39
CA GLY A 93 -35.50 -15.91 -6.28
C GLY A 93 -36.71 -16.30 -5.44
N CYS A 94 -37.65 -15.37 -5.32
CA CYS A 94 -38.98 -15.63 -4.81
C CYS A 94 -39.53 -16.83 -5.58
N ASP A 95 -39.79 -17.94 -4.90
CA ASP A 95 -40.64 -18.99 -5.44
C ASP A 95 -42.10 -18.51 -5.27
N PRO A 96 -42.85 -18.23 -6.34
CA PRO A 96 -44.20 -17.77 -6.22
C PRO A 96 -45.12 -18.98 -6.28
N ASN A 97 -45.07 -19.87 -5.29
CA ASN A 97 -46.13 -20.85 -4.98
C ASN A 97 -45.77 -21.62 -3.70
N TYR A 98 -46.76 -21.71 -2.80
CA TYR A 98 -46.81 -22.34 -1.47
C TYR A 98 -46.51 -21.44 -0.27
#